data_AF-A0AAW2Y1K9-F1
#
_entry.id   AF-A0AAW2Y1K9-F1
#
_cell.length_a   1.000
_cell.length_b   1.000
_cell.length_c   1.000
_cell.angle_alpha   90.00
_cell.angle_beta   90.00
_cell.angle_gamma   90.00
#
_symmetry.space_group_name_H-M   'P 1'
#
loop_
_entity.id
_entity.type
_entity.pdbx_description
1 polymer ?
#
loop_
_entity_poly.entity_id
_entity_poly.type
_entity_poly.pdbx_seq_one_letter_code
_entity_poly.pdbx_strand_id
1 'polypeptide(L)'
;MEAPAANADVGRTKNRDDDNTSREDFGKLLYGCEHYRRRCKIRAPCCSQIFTCRHCHNEATSALSNPKERHEIVRHDVKQVVCAVCDTEQQVSNLCSNCGVKFGEYFCDICKFYDDDITKEQFHCNDCGICRVGGRENFFHCPKCGSCYSIGLRDNHLCVEDSMKSHCPICYEFLFDSTKQTTILKCGHTMHVECYEEMFSQNQYRCPICSKSVLNMSRTWERLDQEIPLDLHQRYCSNSGSMFMPGILKPLQCPRNTAMKFKYCAMTATIGARHFFTSLATSASIVILTTPV
;
A
#
# COMPACT_ATOMS: atom_id res chain seq x y z
N MET A 1 -18.53 -50.23 75.90
CA MET A 1 -18.24 -51.21 74.83
C MET A 1 -17.98 -50.42 73.58
N GLU A 2 -16.86 -50.75 72.95
CA GLU A 2 -16.43 -50.46 71.58
C GLU A 2 -16.03 -49.02 71.19
N ALA A 3 -14.85 -48.99 70.57
CA ALA A 3 -14.08 -47.89 70.00
C ALA A 3 -14.22 -47.95 68.44
N PRO A 4 -13.31 -47.42 67.61
CA PRO A 4 -12.85 -46.02 67.40
C PRO A 4 -12.82 -45.62 65.88
N ALA A 5 -12.24 -44.43 65.60
CA ALA A 5 -11.57 -44.00 64.35
C ALA A 5 -12.48 -43.63 63.13
N ALA A 6 -12.16 -42.65 62.28
CA ALA A 6 -10.85 -42.21 61.82
C ALA A 6 -10.80 -40.71 61.42
N ASN A 7 -9.63 -40.12 61.66
CA ASN A 7 -9.14 -38.89 61.05
C ASN A 7 -8.98 -39.09 59.53
N ALA A 8 -9.41 -38.11 58.75
CA ALA A 8 -8.89 -37.87 57.40
C ALA A 8 -8.43 -36.41 57.32
N ASP A 9 -7.12 -36.26 57.49
CA ASP A 9 -6.34 -35.08 57.16
C ASP A 9 -6.51 -34.79 55.65
N VAL A 10 -7.31 -33.78 55.32
CA VAL A 10 -7.28 -33.16 53.99
C VAL A 10 -6.41 -31.94 54.11
N GLY A 11 -5.12 -32.15 53.85
CA GLY A 11 -4.14 -31.11 53.61
C GLY A 11 -4.70 -30.11 52.62
N ARG A 12 -5.05 -28.93 53.12
CA ARG A 12 -5.38 -27.76 52.31
C ARG A 12 -4.08 -27.26 51.70
N THR A 13 -3.67 -27.85 50.58
CA THR A 13 -2.70 -27.26 49.67
C THR A 13 -3.27 -25.91 49.25
N LYS A 14 -2.77 -24.84 49.87
CA LYS A 14 -2.89 -23.49 49.34
C LYS A 14 -2.09 -23.51 48.03
N ASN A 15 -2.77 -23.71 46.90
CA ASN A 15 -2.27 -23.27 45.62
C ASN A 15 -2.14 -21.75 45.72
N ARG A 16 -0.96 -21.29 46.12
CA ARG A 16 -0.47 -19.96 45.84
C ARG A 16 -0.08 -20.01 44.38
N ASP A 17 -1.06 -19.84 43.51
CA ASP A 17 -0.78 -19.49 42.13
C ASP A 17 -0.13 -18.11 42.18
N ASP A 18 1.16 -18.13 41.89
CA ASP A 18 2.11 -17.03 41.89
C ASP A 18 1.73 -16.09 40.74
N ASP A 19 0.69 -15.26 40.94
CA ASP A 19 0.38 -14.12 40.06
C ASP A 19 1.42 -13.02 40.30
N ASN A 20 2.66 -13.32 39.93
CA ASN A 20 3.75 -12.36 39.90
C ASN A 20 3.73 -11.60 38.57
N THR A 21 2.54 -11.13 38.15
CA THR A 21 2.44 -10.21 37.03
C THR A 21 3.11 -8.91 37.45
N SER A 22 4.21 -8.56 36.77
CA SER A 22 4.96 -7.36 37.11
C SER A 22 4.04 -6.14 37.06
N ARG A 23 4.23 -5.16 37.94
CA ARG A 23 3.42 -3.92 37.96
C ARG A 23 3.37 -3.22 36.60
N GLU A 24 4.40 -3.41 35.76
CA GLU A 24 4.51 -2.86 34.42
C GLU A 24 3.57 -3.54 33.40
N ASP A 25 3.25 -4.82 33.63
CA ASP A 25 2.49 -5.68 32.72
C ASP A 25 1.00 -5.72 33.07
N PHE A 26 0.59 -5.01 34.13
CA PHE A 26 -0.83 -4.92 34.49
C PHE A 26 -1.66 -4.37 33.31
N GLY A 27 -2.70 -5.11 32.92
CA GLY A 27 -3.56 -4.74 31.80
C GLY A 27 -3.03 -5.13 30.42
N LYS A 28 -1.94 -5.89 30.32
CA LYS A 28 -1.35 -6.27 29.04
C LYS A 28 -2.33 -7.00 28.14
N LEU A 29 -2.42 -6.56 26.87
CA LEU A 29 -3.37 -7.03 25.86
C LEU A 29 -4.87 -6.79 26.16
N LEU A 30 -5.22 -6.28 27.36
CA LEU A 30 -6.61 -6.02 27.75
C LEU A 30 -7.14 -4.68 27.23
N TYR A 31 -6.26 -3.75 26.90
CA TYR A 31 -6.60 -2.41 26.41
C TYR A 31 -6.19 -2.20 24.94
N GLY A 32 -6.80 -1.20 24.31
CA GLY A 32 -6.51 -0.81 22.94
C GLY A 32 -7.76 -0.75 22.07
N CYS A 33 -7.56 -0.90 20.77
CA CYS A 33 -8.63 -0.95 19.76
C CYS A 33 -8.35 -2.10 18.78
N GLU A 34 -9.14 -2.19 17.72
CA GLU A 34 -8.93 -3.15 16.63
C GLU A 34 -7.60 -2.93 15.88
N HIS A 35 -7.08 -1.70 15.85
CA HIS A 35 -5.81 -1.39 15.19
C HIS A 35 -4.61 -1.87 16.01
N TYR A 36 -4.56 -1.52 17.30
CA TYR A 36 -3.40 -1.75 18.17
C TYR A 36 -3.82 -2.10 19.60
N ARG A 37 -3.06 -3.00 20.23
CA ARG A 37 -3.21 -3.31 21.65
C ARG A 37 -2.31 -2.36 22.44
N ARG A 38 -2.87 -1.53 23.32
CA ARG A 38 -2.10 -0.47 23.99
C ARG A 38 -2.81 0.01 25.23
N ARG A 39 -2.04 0.34 26.26
CA ARG A 39 -2.52 0.75 27.58
C ARG A 39 -2.56 2.28 27.76
N CYS A 40 -2.60 3.03 26.66
CA CYS A 40 -2.80 4.48 26.64
C CYS A 40 -3.71 4.94 25.50
N LYS A 41 -4.31 6.12 25.66
CA LYS A 41 -5.01 6.92 24.64
C LYS A 41 -4.12 8.10 24.26
N ILE A 42 -4.26 8.64 23.04
CA ILE A 42 -3.56 9.85 22.60
C ILE A 42 -4.47 11.07 22.75
N ARG A 43 -3.89 12.22 23.11
CA ARG A 43 -4.54 13.51 22.87
C ARG A 43 -4.16 13.98 21.47
N ALA A 44 -5.15 14.12 20.61
CA ALA A 44 -4.97 14.52 19.22
C ALA A 44 -4.48 15.99 19.15
N PRO A 45 -3.31 16.28 18.56
CA PRO A 45 -2.77 17.64 18.52
C PRO A 45 -3.60 18.59 17.65
N CYS A 46 -4.33 18.06 16.68
CA CYS A 46 -5.17 18.82 15.74
C CYS A 46 -6.46 19.38 16.36
N CYS A 47 -7.09 18.64 17.28
CA CYS A 47 -8.42 18.98 17.81
C CYS A 47 -8.53 18.83 19.33
N SER A 48 -7.43 18.46 20.01
CA SER A 48 -7.35 18.21 21.46
C SER A 48 -8.27 17.12 22.00
N GLN A 49 -8.96 16.38 21.14
CA GLN A 49 -9.81 15.25 21.54
C GLN A 49 -8.96 14.00 21.88
N ILE A 50 -9.51 13.11 22.71
CA ILE A 50 -8.82 11.90 23.17
C ILE A 50 -9.32 10.71 22.35
N PHE A 51 -8.38 9.98 21.74
CA PHE A 51 -8.67 8.78 20.97
C PHE A 51 -7.78 7.62 21.39
N THR A 52 -8.28 6.39 21.23
CA THR A 52 -7.48 5.20 21.52
C THR A 52 -6.27 5.09 20.61
N CYS A 53 -6.34 5.48 19.34
CA CYS A 53 -5.18 5.59 18.47
C CYS A 53 -5.42 6.59 17.33
N ARG A 54 -4.41 6.82 16.48
CA ARG A 54 -4.54 7.72 15.33
C ARG A 54 -5.54 7.24 14.27
N HIS A 55 -5.67 5.92 14.07
CA HIS A 55 -6.59 5.37 13.09
C HIS A 55 -8.05 5.55 13.55
N CYS A 56 -8.35 5.27 14.83
CA CYS A 56 -9.65 5.59 15.40
C CYS A 56 -10.01 7.08 15.24
N HIS A 57 -9.04 7.99 15.40
CA HIS A 57 -9.27 9.42 15.16
C HIS A 57 -9.56 9.71 13.68
N ASN A 58 -8.73 9.21 12.76
CA ASN A 58 -8.86 9.48 11.33
C ASN A 58 -10.16 8.89 10.77
N GLU A 59 -10.57 7.71 11.24
CA GLU A 59 -11.86 7.10 10.91
C GLU A 59 -13.02 7.98 11.39
N ALA A 60 -13.02 8.38 12.67
CA ALA A 60 -14.06 9.23 13.24
C ALA A 60 -14.18 10.59 12.52
N THR A 61 -13.06 11.22 12.20
CA THR A 61 -13.03 12.51 11.49
C THR A 61 -13.38 12.38 10.01
N SER A 62 -13.01 11.29 9.35
CA SER A 62 -13.38 11.03 7.96
C SER A 62 -14.89 10.85 7.76
N ALA A 63 -15.58 10.31 8.79
CA ALA A 63 -17.03 10.09 8.80
C ALA A 63 -17.85 11.37 9.03
N LEU A 64 -17.20 12.51 9.32
CA LEU A 64 -17.90 13.78 9.55
C LEU A 64 -18.58 14.27 8.26
N SER A 65 -19.81 14.75 8.44
CA SER A 65 -20.65 15.30 7.36
C SER A 65 -20.03 16.54 6.72
N ASN A 66 -19.39 17.40 7.52
CA ASN A 66 -18.75 18.62 7.04
C ASN A 66 -17.33 18.31 6.55
N PRO A 67 -17.03 18.41 5.24
CA PRO A 67 -15.70 18.12 4.72
C PRO A 67 -14.60 19.02 5.29
N LYS A 68 -14.93 20.24 5.74
CA LYS A 68 -13.96 21.18 6.32
C LYS A 68 -13.47 20.77 7.71
N GLU A 69 -14.21 19.89 8.38
CA GLU A 69 -13.85 19.37 9.70
C GLU A 69 -13.09 18.05 9.60
N ARG A 70 -12.92 17.49 8.40
CA ARG A 70 -12.10 16.28 8.19
C ARG A 70 -10.63 16.65 8.31
N HIS A 71 -9.92 15.94 9.16
CA HIS A 71 -8.51 16.17 9.41
C HIS A 71 -7.87 14.91 9.98
N GLU A 72 -6.56 14.79 9.86
CA GLU A 72 -5.83 13.62 10.33
C GLU A 72 -4.77 14.00 11.35
N ILE A 73 -4.41 13.05 12.22
CA ILE A 73 -3.30 13.24 13.14
C ILE A 73 -1.98 13.05 12.41
N VAL A 74 -1.14 14.08 12.47
CA VAL A 74 0.29 13.97 12.17
C VAL A 74 0.96 13.25 13.35
N ARG A 75 1.45 12.03 13.09
CA ARG A 75 1.96 11.10 14.11
C ARG A 75 3.06 11.70 15.02
N HIS A 76 3.93 12.52 14.45
CA HIS A 76 5.07 13.13 15.15
C HIS A 76 4.65 14.26 16.10
N ASP A 77 3.46 14.84 15.92
CA ASP A 77 3.00 16.00 16.68
C ASP A 77 2.32 15.61 18.00
N VAL A 78 2.11 14.31 18.25
CA VAL A 78 1.53 13.80 19.49
C VAL A 78 2.52 14.04 20.64
N LYS A 79 2.10 14.87 21.61
CA LYS A 79 2.90 15.20 22.81
C LYS A 79 2.34 14.59 24.09
N GLN A 80 1.02 14.36 24.14
CA GLN A 80 0.34 13.91 25.35
C GLN A 80 -0.39 12.60 25.16
N VAL A 81 -0.36 11.77 26.20
CA VAL A 81 -1.04 10.48 26.30
C VAL A 81 -1.79 10.40 27.62
N VAL A 82 -2.88 9.64 27.63
CA VAL A 82 -3.72 9.39 28.80
C VAL A 82 -3.66 7.89 29.11
N CYS A 83 -3.27 7.52 30.32
CA CYS A 83 -3.22 6.12 30.75
C CYS A 83 -4.61 5.48 30.67
N ALA A 84 -4.74 4.32 30.04
CA ALA A 84 -6.03 3.61 29.97
C ALA A 84 -6.38 2.86 31.27
N VAL A 85 -5.40 2.71 32.17
CA VAL A 85 -5.55 1.99 33.45
C VAL A 85 -5.96 2.91 34.60
N CYS A 86 -5.35 4.09 34.69
CA CYS A 86 -5.55 5.02 35.82
C CYS A 86 -5.92 6.45 35.40
N ASP A 87 -6.20 6.67 34.11
CA ASP A 87 -6.62 7.96 33.52
C ASP A 87 -5.65 9.14 33.74
N THR A 88 -4.41 8.86 34.14
CA THR A 88 -3.37 9.89 34.28
C THR A 88 -2.97 10.42 32.91
N GLU A 89 -3.11 11.72 32.71
CA GLU A 89 -2.61 12.44 31.54
C GLU A 89 -1.17 12.90 31.75
N GLN A 90 -0.31 12.66 30.76
CA GLN A 90 1.12 12.93 30.85
C GLN A 90 1.76 13.16 29.48
N GLN A 91 3.02 13.58 29.46
CA GLN A 91 3.83 13.60 28.25
C GLN A 91 4.07 12.17 27.73
N VAL A 92 4.30 12.07 26.42
CA VAL A 92 4.70 10.81 25.78
C VAL A 92 5.88 10.21 26.54
N SER A 93 5.70 8.97 26.94
CA SER A 93 6.68 8.10 27.59
C SER A 93 6.29 6.66 27.26
N ASN A 94 7.15 5.68 27.58
CA ASN A 94 6.80 4.26 27.54
C ASN A 94 6.07 3.78 28.79
N LEU A 95 6.14 4.53 29.90
CA LEU A 95 5.57 4.17 31.20
C LEU A 95 4.57 5.22 31.69
N CYS A 96 3.54 4.77 32.41
CA CYS A 96 2.70 5.66 33.17
C CYS A 96 3.45 6.20 34.40
N SER A 97 3.48 7.53 34.53
CA SER A 97 4.12 8.25 35.65
C SER A 97 3.45 8.01 37.00
N ASN A 98 2.18 7.60 37.01
CA ASN A 98 1.40 7.37 38.23
C ASN A 98 1.36 5.88 38.63
N CYS A 99 0.80 5.01 37.78
CA CYS A 99 0.63 3.59 38.12
C CYS A 99 1.82 2.70 37.72
N GLY A 100 2.75 3.18 36.89
CA GLY A 100 3.94 2.45 36.48
C GLY A 100 3.74 1.41 35.36
N VAL A 101 2.54 1.28 34.80
CA VAL A 101 2.30 0.34 33.67
C VAL A 101 3.04 0.80 32.43
N LYS A 102 3.56 -0.15 31.64
CA LYS A 102 3.96 0.12 30.25
C LYS A 102 2.74 0.50 29.42
N PHE A 103 2.90 1.37 28.44
CA PHE A 103 1.83 1.70 27.50
C PHE A 103 1.79 0.78 26.27
N GLY A 104 2.91 0.15 25.97
CA GLY A 104 3.09 -0.83 24.90
C GLY A 104 4.33 -1.67 25.20
N GLU A 105 4.31 -2.94 24.84
CA GLU A 105 5.53 -3.77 24.85
C GLU A 105 6.53 -3.29 23.80
N TYR A 106 6.04 -2.95 22.62
CA TYR A 106 6.76 -2.17 21.63
C TYR A 106 6.40 -0.68 21.78
N PHE A 107 7.43 0.15 21.94
CA PHE A 107 7.30 1.61 21.94
C PHE A 107 8.30 2.22 20.96
N CYS A 108 7.82 3.11 20.10
CA CYS A 108 8.65 3.94 19.25
C CYS A 108 8.43 5.41 19.59
N ASP A 109 9.44 6.05 20.18
CA ASP A 109 9.37 7.46 20.52
C ASP A 109 9.33 8.38 19.29
N ILE A 110 9.97 8.00 18.18
CA ILE A 110 9.95 8.80 16.95
C ILE A 110 8.51 8.87 16.40
N CYS A 111 7.86 7.71 16.26
CA CYS A 111 6.51 7.61 15.71
C CYS A 111 5.39 7.84 16.73
N LYS A 112 5.72 7.97 18.03
CA LYS A 112 4.76 7.99 19.15
C LYS A 112 3.81 6.79 19.10
N PHE A 113 4.37 5.63 18.80
CA PHE A 113 3.63 4.39 18.52
C PHE A 113 3.80 3.37 19.64
N TYR A 114 2.71 2.69 19.98
CA TYR A 114 2.59 1.75 21.09
C TYR A 114 1.82 0.52 20.62
N ASP A 115 2.36 -0.68 20.85
CA ASP A 115 1.65 -1.94 20.62
C ASP A 115 2.12 -3.01 21.62
N ASP A 116 1.19 -3.71 22.25
CA ASP A 116 1.46 -4.85 23.12
C ASP A 116 1.67 -6.14 22.35
N ASP A 117 1.11 -6.20 21.14
CA ASP A 117 1.20 -7.36 20.28
C ASP A 117 2.53 -7.37 19.52
N ILE A 118 3.58 -7.85 20.19
CA ILE A 118 4.93 -7.98 19.60
C ILE A 118 5.03 -9.08 18.54
N THR A 119 3.99 -9.91 18.37
CA THR A 119 4.00 -10.98 17.35
C THR A 119 4.00 -10.42 15.92
N LYS A 120 3.62 -9.15 15.77
CA LYS A 120 3.72 -8.42 14.49
C LYS A 120 5.14 -7.98 14.15
N GLU A 121 6.09 -8.17 15.06
CA GLU A 121 7.52 -7.87 14.85
C GLU A 121 7.75 -6.44 14.33
N GLN A 122 7.19 -5.46 15.04
CA GLN A 122 7.27 -4.06 14.65
C GLN A 122 8.72 -3.57 14.71
N PHE A 123 9.09 -2.71 13.76
CA PHE A 123 10.40 -2.05 13.77
C PHE A 123 10.31 -0.66 13.16
N HIS A 124 11.14 0.27 13.63
CA HIS A 124 11.26 1.60 13.04
C HIS A 124 12.32 1.60 11.92
N CYS A 125 11.96 2.11 10.74
CA CYS A 125 12.93 2.41 9.68
C CYS A 125 13.29 3.89 9.73
N ASN A 126 14.54 4.20 10.07
CA ASN A 126 15.02 5.59 10.17
C ASN A 126 14.93 6.32 8.82
N ASP A 127 15.25 5.63 7.72
CA ASP A 127 15.25 6.23 6.38
C ASP A 127 13.83 6.55 5.88
N CYS A 128 12.84 5.74 6.28
CA CYS A 128 11.44 6.04 6.01
C CYS A 128 10.82 6.99 7.05
N GLY A 129 11.39 7.10 8.25
CA GLY A 129 10.80 7.83 9.37
C GLY A 129 9.50 7.23 9.91
N ILE A 130 9.23 5.94 9.65
CA ILE A 130 7.99 5.28 10.08
C ILE A 130 8.23 3.85 10.60
N CYS A 131 7.31 3.37 11.44
CA CYS A 131 7.30 1.98 11.86
C CYS A 131 6.68 1.08 10.78
N ARG A 132 7.28 -0.10 10.60
CA ARG A 132 6.83 -1.20 9.75
C ARG A 132 6.58 -2.43 10.64
N VAL A 133 5.94 -3.45 10.07
CA VAL A 133 5.60 -4.71 10.73
C VAL A 133 6.12 -5.89 9.89
N GLY A 134 6.43 -7.01 10.54
CA GLY A 134 6.91 -8.24 9.92
C GLY A 134 8.43 -8.48 10.02
N GLY A 135 9.11 -7.88 11.00
CA GLY A 135 10.51 -8.19 11.32
C GLY A 135 11.51 -7.37 10.52
N ARG A 136 12.50 -6.76 11.18
CA ARG A 136 13.50 -5.91 10.51
C ARG A 136 14.29 -6.70 9.47
N GLU A 137 14.59 -7.95 9.79
CA GLU A 137 15.35 -8.90 9.00
C GLU A 137 14.62 -9.40 7.77
N ASN A 138 13.32 -9.15 7.62
CA ASN A 138 12.54 -9.53 6.42
C ASN A 138 12.40 -8.38 5.43
N PHE A 139 12.88 -7.18 5.79
CA PHE A 139 12.76 -5.98 4.98
C PHE A 139 14.11 -5.34 4.68
N PHE A 140 14.16 -4.57 3.61
CA PHE A 140 15.27 -3.68 3.30
C PHE A 140 14.74 -2.34 2.83
N HIS A 141 15.44 -1.26 3.17
CA HIS A 141 15.16 0.06 2.61
C HIS A 141 15.86 0.18 1.26
N CYS A 142 15.12 0.59 0.23
CA CYS A 142 15.68 0.93 -1.07
C CYS A 142 15.84 2.45 -1.16
N PRO A 143 17.07 3.01 -1.10
CA PRO A 143 17.29 4.45 -1.07
C PRO A 143 16.74 5.16 -2.30
N LYS A 144 16.85 4.53 -3.48
CA LYS A 144 16.38 5.09 -4.74
C LYS A 144 14.85 5.13 -4.80
N CYS A 145 14.14 4.11 -4.32
CA CYS A 145 12.68 4.13 -4.24
C CYS A 145 12.15 4.95 -3.06
N GLY A 146 12.98 5.22 -2.05
CA GLY A 146 12.59 5.89 -0.81
C GLY A 146 11.64 5.06 0.06
N SER A 147 11.67 3.73 -0.02
CA SER A 147 10.72 2.84 0.68
C SER A 147 11.32 1.52 1.15
N CYS A 148 10.70 0.92 2.16
CA CYS A 148 10.98 -0.44 2.61
C CYS A 148 10.22 -1.46 1.77
N TYR A 149 10.92 -2.52 1.37
CA TYR A 149 10.35 -3.68 0.68
C TYR A 149 10.77 -4.97 1.37
N SER A 150 10.03 -6.06 1.11
CA SER A 150 10.45 -7.39 1.52
C SER A 150 11.76 -7.78 0.83
N ILE A 151 12.59 -8.58 1.49
CA ILE A 151 13.91 -8.99 0.95
C ILE A 151 13.81 -9.72 -0.39
N GLY A 152 12.69 -10.40 -0.69
CA GLY A 152 12.47 -11.02 -2.00
C GLY A 152 12.53 -10.04 -3.18
N LEU A 153 12.25 -8.75 -2.94
CA LEU A 153 12.34 -7.69 -3.96
C LEU A 153 13.74 -7.07 -4.07
N ARG A 154 14.70 -7.49 -3.23
CA ARG A 154 16.08 -7.01 -3.32
C ARG A 154 16.65 -7.38 -4.68
N ASP A 155 17.17 -6.37 -5.38
CA ASP A 155 17.77 -6.46 -6.72
C ASP A 155 16.85 -6.96 -7.86
N ASN A 156 15.58 -7.22 -7.58
CA ASN A 156 14.63 -7.80 -8.55
C ASN A 156 13.50 -6.86 -8.96
N HIS A 157 13.29 -5.75 -8.25
CA HIS A 157 12.23 -4.79 -8.57
C HIS A 157 12.71 -3.73 -9.57
N LEU A 158 11.79 -3.26 -10.42
CA LEU A 158 12.08 -2.12 -11.30
C LEU A 158 12.15 -0.84 -10.45
N CYS A 159 13.37 -0.46 -10.11
CA CYS A 159 13.64 0.65 -9.20
C CYS A 159 13.47 2.01 -9.88
N VAL A 160 12.31 2.63 -9.64
CA VAL A 160 11.94 3.99 -10.07
C VAL A 160 12.04 4.92 -8.86
N GLU A 161 12.60 6.11 -9.08
CA GLU A 161 12.78 7.10 -8.03
C GLU A 161 11.44 7.51 -7.40
N ASP A 162 11.40 7.53 -6.07
CA ASP A 162 10.24 7.96 -5.28
C ASP A 162 8.90 7.30 -5.68
N SER A 163 8.96 6.04 -6.14
CA SER A 163 7.80 5.30 -6.66
C SER A 163 6.65 5.11 -5.66
N MET A 164 6.92 5.31 -4.36
CA MET A 164 5.95 5.23 -3.27
C MET A 164 5.48 6.59 -2.78
N LYS A 165 6.14 7.69 -3.16
CA LYS A 165 5.74 9.06 -2.79
C LYS A 165 4.77 9.63 -3.84
N SER A 166 3.79 8.82 -4.22
CA SER A 166 2.74 9.20 -5.16
C SER A 166 1.37 8.77 -4.64
N HIS A 167 0.32 9.29 -5.26
CA HIS A 167 -1.04 8.85 -4.99
C HIS A 167 -1.36 7.60 -5.82
N CYS A 168 -2.18 6.71 -5.26
CA CYS A 168 -2.74 5.59 -6.02
C CYS A 168 -3.54 6.15 -7.20
N PRO A 169 -3.31 5.70 -8.45
CA PRO A 169 -4.00 6.26 -9.61
C PRO A 169 -5.49 5.88 -9.69
N ILE A 170 -5.96 4.99 -8.82
CA ILE A 170 -7.35 4.52 -8.78
C ILE A 170 -8.12 5.23 -7.65
N CYS A 171 -7.70 5.05 -6.39
CA CYS A 171 -8.40 5.62 -5.24
C CYS A 171 -7.87 7.00 -4.79
N TYR A 172 -6.78 7.48 -5.40
CA TYR A 172 -6.13 8.77 -5.09
C TYR A 172 -5.64 8.93 -3.64
N GLU A 173 -5.58 7.85 -2.88
CA GLU A 173 -4.98 7.83 -1.54
C GLU A 173 -3.45 7.82 -1.65
N PHE A 174 -2.77 8.52 -0.74
CA PHE A 174 -1.32 8.61 -0.74
C PHE A 174 -0.67 7.29 -0.31
N LEU A 175 0.17 6.71 -1.18
CA LEU A 175 0.66 5.33 -1.02
C LEU A 175 1.60 5.15 0.18
N PHE A 176 2.39 6.17 0.50
CA PHE A 176 3.41 6.05 1.55
C PHE A 176 2.79 5.98 2.96
N ASP A 177 1.70 6.71 3.19
CA ASP A 177 1.02 6.78 4.49
C ASP A 177 -0.13 5.77 4.62
N SER A 178 -0.59 5.18 3.51
CA SER A 178 -1.62 4.16 3.53
C SER A 178 -1.18 2.91 4.28
N THR A 179 -2.13 2.30 4.99
CA THR A 179 -1.97 0.98 5.60
C THR A 179 -2.26 -0.15 4.63
N LYS A 180 -2.80 0.15 3.44
CA LYS A 180 -3.14 -0.84 2.42
C LYS A 180 -1.87 -1.40 1.79
N GLN A 181 -1.92 -2.69 1.44
CA GLN A 181 -0.82 -3.32 0.74
C GLN A 181 -0.62 -2.69 -0.64
N THR A 182 0.63 -2.47 -1.03
CA THR A 182 1.00 -1.89 -2.32
C THR A 182 1.75 -2.89 -3.18
N THR A 183 1.63 -2.74 -4.50
CA THR A 183 2.31 -3.57 -5.49
C THR A 183 3.03 -2.71 -6.52
N ILE A 184 4.25 -3.12 -6.89
CA ILE A 184 5.03 -2.50 -7.95
C ILE A 184 4.69 -3.22 -9.26
N LEU A 185 4.10 -2.48 -10.20
CA LEU A 185 3.80 -3.01 -11.52
C LEU A 185 5.10 -3.26 -12.31
N LYS A 186 5.04 -4.10 -13.35
CA LYS A 186 6.18 -4.35 -14.26
C LYS A 186 6.76 -3.09 -14.91
N CYS A 187 5.95 -2.04 -15.02
CA CYS A 187 6.37 -0.74 -15.54
C CYS A 187 7.05 0.16 -14.50
N GLY A 188 7.10 -0.25 -13.23
CA GLY A 188 7.76 0.44 -12.12
C GLY A 188 6.85 1.35 -11.30
N HIS A 189 5.62 1.61 -11.76
CA HIS A 189 4.64 2.38 -10.99
C HIS A 189 4.01 1.53 -9.89
N THR A 190 3.61 2.19 -8.81
CA THR A 190 3.03 1.54 -7.63
C THR A 190 1.55 1.90 -7.47
N MET A 191 0.75 0.96 -6.97
CA MET A 191 -0.64 1.16 -6.57
C MET A 191 -1.02 0.19 -5.44
N HIS A 192 -2.19 0.36 -4.83
CA HIS A 192 -2.71 -0.63 -3.88
C HIS A 192 -3.00 -1.97 -4.55
N VAL A 193 -2.80 -3.07 -3.83
CA VAL A 193 -3.12 -4.43 -4.31
C VAL A 193 -4.59 -4.55 -4.65
N GLU A 194 -5.48 -4.06 -3.77
CA GLU A 194 -6.93 -4.04 -4.00
C GLU A 194 -7.29 -3.28 -5.29
N CYS A 195 -6.71 -2.10 -5.51
CA CYS A 195 -6.92 -1.32 -6.72
C CYS A 195 -6.38 -2.04 -7.98
N TYR A 196 -5.27 -2.76 -7.84
CA TYR A 196 -4.72 -3.58 -8.91
C TYR A 196 -5.63 -4.77 -9.26
N GLU A 197 -6.19 -5.44 -8.26
CA GLU A 197 -7.13 -6.55 -8.42
C GLU A 197 -8.46 -6.08 -9.02
N GLU A 198 -8.97 -4.93 -8.59
CA GLU A 198 -10.16 -4.31 -9.17
C GLU A 198 -9.94 -4.02 -10.66
N MET A 199 -8.83 -3.37 -11.00
CA MET A 199 -8.42 -3.09 -12.38
C MET A 199 -8.32 -4.39 -13.20
N PHE A 200 -7.80 -5.47 -12.60
CA PHE A 200 -7.71 -6.78 -13.23
C PHE A 200 -9.10 -7.39 -13.50
N SER A 201 -10.03 -7.32 -12.54
CA SER A 201 -11.39 -7.85 -12.67
C SER A 201 -12.22 -7.14 -13.75
N GLN A 202 -11.87 -5.89 -14.07
CA GLN A 202 -12.48 -5.11 -15.16
C GLN A 202 -11.75 -5.27 -16.51
N ASN A 203 -10.87 -6.27 -16.64
CA ASN A 203 -10.06 -6.52 -17.84
C ASN A 203 -9.16 -5.34 -18.26
N GLN A 204 -8.78 -4.45 -17.33
CA GLN A 204 -7.91 -3.30 -17.60
C GLN A 204 -6.44 -3.65 -17.35
N TYR A 205 -5.76 -4.24 -18.33
CA TYR A 205 -4.37 -4.69 -18.14
C TYR A 205 -3.31 -3.61 -18.41
N ARG A 206 -3.70 -2.33 -18.44
CA ARG A 206 -2.82 -1.21 -18.76
C ARG A 206 -2.59 -0.37 -17.51
N CYS A 207 -1.34 -0.06 -17.22
CA CYS A 207 -0.99 0.88 -16.16
C CYS A 207 -1.69 2.22 -16.42
N PRO A 208 -2.49 2.76 -15.47
CA PRO A 208 -3.18 4.04 -15.66
C PRO A 208 -2.23 5.24 -15.87
N ILE A 209 -0.98 5.10 -15.42
CA ILE A 209 0.01 6.19 -15.43
C ILE A 209 0.79 6.25 -16.77
N CYS A 210 1.13 5.09 -17.34
CA CYS A 210 2.01 5.04 -18.54
C CYS A 210 1.48 4.15 -19.67
N SER A 211 0.28 3.61 -19.52
CA SER A 211 -0.42 2.75 -20.49
C SER A 211 0.30 1.45 -20.89
N LYS A 212 1.45 1.12 -20.28
CA LYS A 212 2.15 -0.15 -20.48
C LYS A 212 1.36 -1.31 -19.88
N SER A 213 1.41 -2.47 -20.52
CA SER A 213 0.81 -3.70 -20.01
C SER A 213 1.43 -4.09 -18.67
N VAL A 214 0.59 -4.43 -17.69
CA VAL A 214 1.04 -4.85 -16.35
C VAL A 214 1.31 -6.36 -16.26
N LEU A 215 0.79 -7.14 -17.21
CA LEU A 215 0.97 -8.59 -17.31
C LEU A 215 1.88 -8.97 -18.48
N ASN A 216 2.34 -10.22 -18.47
CA ASN A 216 2.93 -10.80 -19.66
C ASN A 216 1.80 -11.13 -20.66
N MET A 217 1.72 -10.33 -21.72
CA MET A 217 0.73 -10.48 -22.78
C MET A 217 1.31 -11.18 -24.02
N SER A 218 2.47 -11.83 -23.93
CA SER A 218 3.18 -12.45 -25.08
C SER A 218 2.27 -13.35 -25.93
N ARG A 219 1.48 -14.23 -25.30
CA ARG A 219 0.53 -15.09 -26.03
C ARG A 219 -0.59 -14.31 -26.73
N THR A 220 -1.03 -13.22 -26.14
CA THR A 220 -2.03 -12.34 -26.75
C THR A 220 -1.43 -11.60 -27.94
N TRP A 221 -0.20 -11.11 -27.81
CA TRP A 221 0.53 -10.48 -28.91
C TRP A 221 0.79 -11.48 -30.05
N GLU A 222 1.23 -12.70 -29.75
CA GLU A 222 1.43 -13.77 -30.74
C GLU A 222 0.15 -14.07 -31.53
N ARG A 223 -1.01 -14.09 -30.86
CA ARG A 223 -2.31 -14.26 -31.53
C ARG A 223 -2.65 -13.09 -32.44
N LEU A 224 -2.44 -11.86 -31.98
CA LEU A 224 -2.67 -10.66 -32.80
C LEU A 224 -1.73 -10.61 -34.00
N ASP A 225 -0.48 -11.03 -33.85
CA ASP A 225 0.49 -11.09 -34.93
C ASP A 225 0.08 -12.10 -36.02
N GLN A 226 -0.61 -13.19 -35.66
CA GLN A 226 -1.18 -14.15 -36.61
C GLN A 226 -2.37 -13.59 -37.40
N GLU A 227 -3.06 -12.60 -36.87
CA GLU A 227 -4.19 -11.92 -37.53
C GLU A 227 -3.72 -10.85 -38.53
N ILE A 228 -2.45 -10.45 -38.49
CA ILE A 228 -1.86 -9.53 -39.48
C ILE A 228 -1.50 -10.34 -40.73
N PRO A 229 -2.16 -10.12 -41.88
CA PRO A 229 -1.83 -10.86 -43.09
C PRO A 229 -0.43 -10.46 -43.59
N LEU A 230 0.31 -11.46 -44.09
CA LEU A 230 1.74 -11.35 -44.43
C LEU A 230 2.03 -10.25 -45.47
N ASP A 231 1.08 -9.96 -46.35
CA ASP A 231 1.14 -8.91 -47.37
C ASP A 231 1.17 -7.50 -46.76
N LEU A 232 0.48 -7.29 -45.63
CA LEU A 232 0.50 -6.03 -44.89
C LEU A 232 1.87 -5.82 -44.22
N HIS A 233 2.40 -6.87 -43.58
CA HIS A 233 3.71 -6.83 -42.91
C HIS A 233 4.86 -6.48 -43.89
N GLN A 234 4.79 -7.02 -45.11
CA GLN A 234 5.80 -6.79 -46.14
C GLN A 234 5.71 -5.38 -46.76
N ARG A 235 4.51 -4.82 -46.89
CA ARG A 235 4.30 -3.42 -47.31
C ARG A 235 4.82 -2.42 -46.26
N TYR A 236 4.63 -2.69 -44.97
CA TYR A 236 5.15 -1.82 -43.90
C TYR A 236 6.69 -1.82 -43.81
N CYS A 237 7.34 -2.99 -43.92
CA CYS A 237 8.80 -3.07 -43.96
C CYS A 237 9.39 -2.42 -45.23
N SER A 238 8.69 -2.51 -46.36
CA SER A 238 9.13 -1.89 -47.62
C SER A 238 8.97 -0.36 -47.60
N ASN A 239 7.94 0.18 -46.93
CA ASN A 239 7.71 1.63 -46.81
C ASN A 239 8.51 2.30 -45.67
N SER A 240 9.05 1.55 -44.72
CA SER A 240 9.93 2.09 -43.66
C SER A 240 11.42 2.11 -44.07
N GLY A 241 11.75 1.57 -45.24
CA GLY A 241 13.11 1.57 -45.81
C GLY A 241 13.51 2.85 -46.58
N SER A 242 12.74 3.94 -46.53
CA SER A 242 13.03 5.14 -47.34
C SER A 242 12.94 6.49 -46.61
N MET A 243 13.25 6.54 -45.31
CA MET A 243 13.70 7.81 -44.70
C MET A 243 15.24 7.85 -44.70
N PHE A 244 15.81 8.16 -45.86
CA PHE A 244 17.22 8.55 -45.98
C PHE A 244 17.41 9.94 -45.36
N MET A 245 18.05 10.00 -44.19
CA MET A 245 18.77 11.19 -43.73
C MET A 245 20.27 10.98 -44.05
N PRO A 246 20.95 11.91 -44.75
CA PRO A 246 22.33 11.69 -45.14
C PRO A 246 23.25 11.92 -43.94
N GLY A 247 23.91 10.86 -43.48
CA GLY A 247 25.04 10.95 -42.56
C GLY A 247 25.05 9.91 -41.44
N ILE A 248 25.91 8.89 -41.62
CA ILE A 248 26.51 8.07 -40.55
C ILE A 248 25.56 7.07 -39.86
N LEU A 249 25.46 5.83 -40.40
CA LEU A 249 25.65 4.53 -39.71
C LEU A 249 25.11 3.34 -40.56
N LYS A 250 25.78 2.18 -40.39
CA LYS A 250 25.69 0.90 -41.13
C LYS A 250 24.26 0.35 -41.34
N PRO A 251 24.04 -0.53 -42.36
CA PRO A 251 22.76 -1.19 -42.57
C PRO A 251 22.44 -2.11 -41.38
N LEU A 252 21.46 -1.72 -40.58
CA LEU A 252 20.84 -2.62 -39.61
C LEU A 252 19.93 -3.57 -40.37
N GLN A 253 20.30 -4.84 -40.37
CA GLN A 253 19.44 -5.94 -40.81
C GLN A 253 18.14 -5.86 -39.99
N CYS A 254 16.99 -5.86 -40.68
CA CYS A 254 15.65 -5.70 -40.10
C CYS A 254 15.52 -6.53 -38.81
N PRO A 255 15.41 -5.89 -37.62
CA PRO A 255 15.21 -6.61 -36.39
C PRO A 255 13.81 -7.21 -36.46
N ARG A 256 13.70 -8.55 -36.39
CA ARG A 256 12.44 -9.30 -36.25
C ARG A 256 11.60 -8.90 -35.03
N ASN A 257 12.03 -7.91 -34.24
CA ASN A 257 11.43 -7.46 -32.99
C ASN A 257 11.30 -5.92 -32.90
N THR A 258 11.07 -5.22 -34.02
CA THR A 258 10.65 -3.81 -33.94
C THR A 258 9.14 -3.74 -33.78
N ALA A 259 8.65 -4.08 -32.58
CA ALA A 259 7.30 -3.73 -32.19
C ALA A 259 7.21 -2.19 -32.17
N MET A 260 6.49 -1.60 -33.13
CA MET A 260 6.10 -0.20 -33.05
C MET A 260 5.26 -0.02 -31.78
N LYS A 261 5.89 0.45 -30.70
CA LYS A 261 5.18 1.11 -29.61
C LYS A 261 4.54 2.36 -30.18
N PHE A 262 3.30 2.24 -30.66
CA PHE A 262 2.47 3.39 -30.94
C PHE A 262 2.32 4.19 -29.63
N LYS A 263 3.05 5.31 -29.53
CA LYS A 263 2.67 6.44 -28.67
C LYS A 263 1.45 7.11 -29.30
N TYR A 264 0.30 6.46 -29.24
CA TYR A 264 -0.97 7.13 -29.49
C TYR A 264 -1.92 6.77 -28.36
N CYS A 265 -2.20 7.78 -27.53
CA CYS A 265 -3.36 7.83 -26.64
C CYS A 265 -4.61 7.52 -27.46
N ALA A 266 -5.10 6.28 -27.39
CA ALA A 266 -6.45 5.96 -27.80
C ALA A 266 -7.29 5.82 -26.53
N MET A 267 -7.99 6.90 -26.17
CA MET A 267 -9.11 6.83 -25.25
C MET A 267 -10.24 6.07 -25.94
N THR A 268 -10.61 4.90 -25.43
CA THR A 268 -11.89 4.28 -25.74
C THR A 268 -12.82 4.52 -24.55
N ALA A 269 -13.57 5.61 -24.61
CA ALA A 269 -14.78 5.79 -23.82
C ALA A 269 -15.96 5.21 -24.62
N THR A 270 -16.57 4.14 -24.11
CA THR A 270 -17.85 3.64 -24.61
C THR A 270 -18.97 4.49 -24.04
N ILE A 271 -19.52 5.39 -24.85
CA ILE A 271 -20.83 6.02 -24.59
C ILE A 271 -21.77 5.58 -25.70
N GLY A 272 -22.94 5.08 -25.28
CA GLY A 272 -23.98 4.54 -26.15
C GLY A 272 -24.48 5.53 -27.19
N ALA A 273 -24.70 5.02 -28.40
CA ALA A 273 -25.18 5.75 -29.56
C ALA A 273 -26.58 6.37 -29.31
N ARG A 274 -26.68 7.68 -29.46
CA ARG A 274 -27.83 8.35 -30.09
C ARG A 274 -27.28 9.48 -30.97
N HIS A 275 -27.63 9.42 -32.25
CA HIS A 275 -27.18 10.29 -33.33
C HIS A 275 -27.20 11.79 -32.98
N PHE A 276 -26.15 12.54 -33.36
CA PHE A 276 -26.15 13.66 -34.32
C PHE A 276 -24.68 14.09 -34.57
N PHE A 277 -24.32 14.29 -35.83
CA PHE A 277 -22.96 14.51 -36.34
C PHE A 277 -22.24 15.74 -35.74
N THR A 278 -20.92 15.66 -35.55
CA THR A 278 -19.98 16.78 -35.79
C THR A 278 -18.66 16.25 -36.37
N SER A 279 -18.22 16.84 -37.48
CA SER A 279 -17.02 16.49 -38.23
C SER A 279 -15.75 17.00 -37.55
N LEU A 280 -14.67 16.22 -37.58
CA LEU A 280 -13.30 16.76 -37.50
C LEU A 280 -12.53 16.33 -38.76
N ALA A 281 -12.29 17.30 -39.64
CA ALA A 281 -11.41 17.13 -40.79
C ALA A 281 -9.97 17.02 -40.31
N THR A 282 -9.26 15.99 -40.78
CA THR A 282 -7.79 16.00 -40.85
C THR A 282 -7.40 15.80 -42.31
N SER A 283 -6.63 16.75 -42.81
CA SER A 283 -6.16 16.81 -44.19
C SER A 283 -5.13 15.73 -44.50
N ALA A 284 -5.31 15.14 -45.69
CA ALA A 284 -4.35 14.41 -46.53
C ALA A 284 -3.85 13.05 -46.01
N SER A 285 -4.03 11.91 -46.68
CA SER A 285 -4.60 11.56 -47.98
C SER A 285 -4.92 10.06 -47.97
N ILE A 286 -5.84 9.64 -48.85
CA ILE A 286 -6.35 8.28 -49.12
C ILE A 286 -7.74 8.04 -48.51
N VAL A 287 -8.73 8.51 -49.27
CA VAL A 287 -10.11 8.03 -49.25
C VAL A 287 -10.14 6.74 -50.05
N ILE A 288 -10.37 5.58 -49.41
CA ILE A 288 -10.86 4.40 -50.12
C ILE A 288 -12.38 4.40 -49.96
N LEU A 289 -13.05 4.90 -51.00
CA LEU A 289 -14.48 4.73 -51.20
C LEU A 289 -14.74 3.29 -51.65
N THR A 290 -15.47 2.53 -50.86
CA THR A 290 -16.25 1.40 -51.36
C THR A 290 -17.72 1.66 -51.05
N THR A 291 -18.45 2.15 -52.04
CA THR A 291 -19.92 2.19 -52.04
C THR A 291 -20.49 0.79 -52.27
N PRO A 292 -21.73 0.51 -51.84
CA PRO A 292 -22.21 -0.85 -51.58
C PRO A 292 -23.00 -1.45 -52.74
N VAL A 293 -23.05 -2.78 -52.78
CA VAL A 293 -24.30 -3.55 -52.93
C VAL A 293 -24.33 -4.57 -51.81
#